data_AF-A0A2K9NW22-F1
#
_entry.id   AF-A0A2K9NW22-F1
#
_cell.length_a   1.000
_cell.length_b   1.000
_cell.length_c   1.000
_cell.angle_alpha   90.00
_cell.angle_beta   90.00
_cell.angle_gamma   90.00
#
_symmetry.space_group_name_H-M   'P 1'
#
loop_
_entity.id
_entity.type
_entity.pdbx_description
1 polymer ?
#
loop_
_entity_poly.entity_id
_entity_poly.type
_entity_poly.pdbx_seq_one_letter_code
_entity_poly.pdbx_strand_id
1 'polypeptide(L)'
;MKSVLLLSLATLSLYSCTKTPEKPAVTIGQYSKQVVQINEVVNKLMNEPDVKVMNYMADGVEATRAIPCDAVGEECNAYYEFLNKVVDLTKDNELSDADRKELVELQTKLQKELQKSDAKIQQEWKDYINSQGKKE
;
A
#
# COMPACT_ATOMS: atom_id res chain seq x y z
N MET A 1 2.78 40.78 47.20
CA MET A 1 3.45 39.82 46.29
C MET A 1 2.43 38.84 45.71
N LYS A 2 1.60 39.25 44.74
CA LYS A 2 0.65 38.35 44.04
C LYS A 2 0.31 38.93 42.64
N SER A 3 1.30 39.29 41.83
CA SER A 3 0.98 39.83 40.48
C SER A 3 2.05 39.58 39.40
N VAL A 4 2.91 38.56 39.54
CA VAL A 4 3.98 38.32 38.53
C VAL A 4 3.88 36.94 37.85
N LEU A 5 2.93 36.09 38.24
CA LEU A 5 2.84 34.71 37.73
C LEU A 5 1.87 34.49 36.55
N LEU A 6 1.28 35.54 35.99
CA LEU A 6 0.24 35.42 34.95
C LEU A 6 0.71 35.75 33.53
N LEU A 7 1.97 36.16 33.32
CA LEU A 7 2.43 36.61 31.99
C LEU A 7 3.26 35.57 31.20
N SER A 8 3.64 34.44 31.80
CA SER A 8 4.52 33.46 31.15
C SER A 8 3.79 32.24 30.55
N LEU A 9 2.45 32.18 30.64
CA LEU A 9 1.67 31.05 30.10
C LEU A 9 1.03 31.31 28.74
N ALA A 10 1.23 32.51 28.16
CA ALA A 10 0.56 32.93 26.93
C ALA A 10 1.44 32.85 25.65
N THR A 11 2.70 32.41 25.74
CA THR A 11 3.63 32.44 24.59
C THR A 11 3.89 31.08 23.93
N LEU A 12 3.22 30.01 24.37
CA LEU A 12 3.38 28.66 23.77
C LEU A 12 2.38 28.33 22.65
N SER A 13 1.48 29.24 22.28
CA SER A 13 0.34 28.97 21.39
C SER A 13 0.49 29.41 19.93
N LEU A 14 1.68 29.79 19.45
CA LEU A 14 1.85 30.30 18.08
C LEU A 14 2.73 29.46 17.14
N TYR A 15 3.21 28.29 17.56
CA TYR A 15 3.72 27.30 16.61
C TYR A 15 2.59 26.38 16.13
N SER A 16 1.53 26.97 15.58
CA SER A 16 0.78 26.25 14.54
C SER A 16 1.69 26.16 13.33
N CYS A 17 2.58 25.16 13.31
CA CYS A 17 3.19 24.69 12.08
C CYS A 17 2.07 24.15 11.20
N THR A 18 1.44 25.03 10.42
CA THR A 18 0.69 24.63 9.22
C THR A 18 1.70 24.07 8.24
N LYS A 19 2.13 22.82 8.45
CA LYS A 19 2.89 22.09 7.43
C LYS A 19 2.00 22.04 6.21
N THR A 20 2.38 22.80 5.18
CA THR A 20 1.73 22.72 3.89
C THR A 20 1.87 21.27 3.43
N PRO A 21 0.77 20.59 3.03
CA PRO A 21 0.86 19.25 2.47
C PRO A 21 1.92 19.20 1.38
N GLU A 22 2.87 18.27 1.51
CA GLU A 22 3.88 18.05 0.49
C GLU A 22 3.24 17.43 -0.75
N LYS A 23 3.87 17.63 -1.91
CA LYS A 23 3.43 16.97 -3.14
C LYS A 23 3.57 15.46 -2.98
N PRO A 24 2.52 14.65 -3.20
CA PRO A 24 2.64 13.20 -3.13
C PRO A 24 3.68 12.70 -4.14
N ALA A 25 4.50 11.74 -3.71
CA ALA A 25 5.58 11.18 -4.54
C ALA A 25 5.04 10.38 -5.74
N VAL A 26 3.89 9.73 -5.55
CA VAL A 26 3.20 8.92 -6.55
C VAL A 26 2.00 9.69 -7.09
N THR A 27 1.83 9.73 -8.41
CA THR A 27 0.60 10.26 -9.02
C THR A 27 -0.52 9.24 -8.97
N ILE A 28 -1.78 9.71 -8.97
CA ILE A 28 -2.96 8.84 -9.06
C ILE A 28 -2.83 7.87 -10.24
N GLY A 29 -2.41 8.35 -11.42
CA GLY A 29 -2.26 7.51 -12.61
C GLY A 29 -1.19 6.42 -12.48
N GLN A 30 -0.06 6.73 -11.83
CA GLN A 30 0.98 5.72 -11.53
C GLN A 30 0.45 4.67 -10.57
N TYR A 31 -0.23 5.09 -9.50
CA TYR A 31 -0.81 4.17 -8.53
C TYR A 31 -1.88 3.28 -9.17
N SER A 32 -2.80 3.84 -9.97
CA SER A 32 -3.81 3.06 -10.69
C SER A 32 -3.17 2.01 -11.60
N LYS A 33 -2.07 2.35 -12.29
CA LYS A 33 -1.33 1.38 -13.13
C LYS A 33 -0.74 0.26 -12.28
N GLN A 34 -0.12 0.58 -11.15
CA GLN A 34 0.41 -0.40 -10.20
C GLN A 34 -0.69 -1.35 -9.69
N VAL A 35 -1.86 -0.82 -9.30
CA VAL A 35 -3.01 -1.62 -8.84
C VAL A 35 -3.46 -2.60 -9.93
N VAL A 36 -3.54 -2.16 -11.19
CA VAL A 36 -3.90 -3.05 -12.31
C VAL A 36 -2.90 -4.19 -12.45
N GLN A 37 -1.60 -3.88 -12.47
CA GLN A 37 -0.55 -4.90 -12.62
C GLN A 37 -0.55 -5.90 -11.45
N ILE A 38 -0.69 -5.41 -10.21
CA ILE A 38 -0.78 -6.26 -9.01
C ILE A 38 -1.97 -7.22 -9.14
N ASN A 39 -3.15 -6.69 -9.49
CA ASN A 39 -4.35 -7.51 -9.65
C ASN A 39 -4.20 -8.54 -10.78
N GLU A 40 -3.59 -8.17 -11.91
CA GLU A 40 -3.32 -9.10 -13.02
C GLU A 40 -2.45 -10.27 -12.58
N VAL A 41 -1.34 -10.01 -11.88
CA VAL A 41 -0.45 -11.07 -11.38
C VAL A 41 -1.16 -11.95 -10.37
N VAL A 42 -1.81 -11.36 -9.37
CA VAL A 42 -2.50 -12.11 -8.31
C VAL A 42 -3.61 -12.97 -8.91
N ASN A 43 -4.42 -12.43 -9.82
CA ASN A 43 -5.46 -13.19 -10.49
C ASN A 43 -4.88 -14.30 -11.35
N LYS A 44 -3.75 -14.08 -12.03
CA LYS A 44 -3.10 -15.11 -12.84
C LYS A 44 -2.59 -16.26 -11.97
N LEU A 45 -1.99 -15.96 -10.82
CA LEU A 45 -1.53 -16.96 -9.86
C LEU A 45 -2.70 -17.75 -9.25
N MET A 46 -3.75 -17.07 -8.80
CA MET A 46 -4.90 -17.72 -8.15
C MET A 46 -5.73 -18.61 -9.11
N ASN A 47 -5.66 -18.34 -10.42
CA ASN A 47 -6.37 -19.11 -11.44
C ASN A 47 -5.49 -20.13 -12.16
N GLU A 48 -4.21 -20.28 -11.77
CA GLU A 48 -3.31 -21.28 -12.37
C GLU A 48 -3.62 -22.67 -11.79
N PRO A 49 -4.13 -23.63 -12.59
CA PRO A 49 -4.44 -24.96 -12.10
C PRO A 49 -3.19 -25.81 -11.80
N ASP A 50 -2.07 -25.57 -12.47
CA ASP A 50 -0.84 -26.31 -12.27
C ASP A 50 0.02 -25.66 -11.18
N VAL A 51 0.15 -26.34 -10.03
CA VAL A 51 0.92 -25.86 -8.87
C VAL A 51 2.39 -25.60 -9.21
N LYS A 52 2.98 -26.36 -10.14
CA LYS A 52 4.36 -26.15 -10.58
C LYS A 52 4.50 -24.85 -11.35
N VAL A 53 3.55 -24.58 -12.24
CA VAL A 53 3.49 -23.33 -13.01
C VAL A 53 3.23 -22.15 -12.09
N MET A 54 2.34 -22.32 -11.12
CA MET A 54 2.05 -21.31 -10.09
C MET A 54 3.32 -20.95 -9.30
N ASN A 55 4.09 -21.94 -8.84
CA ASN A 55 5.36 -21.73 -8.15
C ASN A 55 6.37 -20.97 -9.02
N TYR A 56 6.59 -21.46 -10.25
CA TYR A 56 7.53 -20.87 -11.19
C TYR A 56 7.18 -19.41 -11.52
N MET A 57 5.89 -19.11 -11.71
CA MET A 57 5.44 -17.74 -11.94
C MET A 57 5.63 -16.85 -10.73
N ALA A 58 5.29 -17.32 -9.52
CA ALA A 58 5.41 -16.53 -8.30
C ALA A 58 6.88 -16.23 -7.99
N ASP A 59 7.75 -17.24 -8.06
CA ASP A 59 9.20 -17.11 -7.89
C ASP A 59 9.80 -16.14 -8.92
N GLY A 60 9.41 -16.27 -10.19
CA GLY A 60 9.85 -15.35 -11.24
C GLY A 60 9.43 -13.90 -10.98
N VAL A 61 8.21 -13.66 -10.50
CA VAL A 61 7.73 -12.31 -10.15
C VAL A 61 8.46 -11.74 -8.92
N GLU A 62 8.65 -12.57 -7.89
CA GLU A 62 9.32 -12.20 -6.64
C GLU A 62 10.79 -11.85 -6.90
N ALA A 63 11.52 -12.74 -7.56
CA ALA A 63 12.96 -12.59 -7.82
C ALA A 63 13.27 -11.39 -8.73
N THR A 64 12.44 -11.12 -9.72
CA THR A 64 12.64 -10.00 -10.66
C THR A 64 12.09 -8.69 -10.14
N ARG A 65 11.26 -8.71 -9.08
CA ARG A 65 10.44 -7.58 -8.65
C ARG A 65 9.73 -6.94 -9.85
N ALA A 66 9.12 -7.78 -10.70
CA ALA A 66 8.57 -7.38 -12.00
C ALA A 66 7.56 -6.22 -11.94
N ILE A 67 6.89 -6.08 -10.79
CA ILE A 67 6.01 -4.96 -10.52
C ILE A 67 6.74 -3.99 -9.56
N PRO A 68 7.11 -2.79 -10.04
CA PRO A 68 7.53 -1.72 -9.14
C PRO A 68 6.34 -1.36 -8.24
N CYS A 69 6.54 -1.48 -6.93
CA CYS A 69 5.53 -1.16 -5.94
C CYS A 69 5.95 0.06 -5.13
N ASP A 70 5.51 1.23 -5.58
CA ASP A 70 5.67 2.48 -4.86
C ASP A 70 4.58 2.56 -3.80
N ALA A 71 4.97 2.42 -2.54
CA ALA A 71 4.04 2.33 -1.42
C ALA A 71 3.35 3.67 -1.16
N VAL A 72 2.02 3.65 -1.21
CA VAL A 72 1.14 4.70 -0.69
C VAL A 72 0.71 4.34 0.74
N GLY A 73 0.51 3.06 1.03
CA GLY A 73 0.20 2.51 2.34
C GLY A 73 0.84 1.13 2.53
N GLU A 74 0.05 0.15 2.99
CA GLU A 74 0.53 -1.21 3.28
C GLU A 74 0.33 -2.20 2.12
N GLU A 75 -0.17 -1.74 0.98
CA GLU A 75 -0.51 -2.59 -0.17
C GLU A 75 0.70 -3.32 -0.75
N CYS A 76 1.89 -2.69 -0.75
CA CYS A 76 3.10 -3.34 -1.22
C CYS A 76 3.53 -4.45 -0.27
N ASN A 77 3.42 -4.24 1.05
CA ASN A 77 3.70 -5.28 2.04
C ASN A 77 2.72 -6.46 1.89
N ALA A 78 1.43 -6.18 1.74
CA ALA A 78 0.41 -7.22 1.51
C ALA A 78 0.64 -7.98 0.20
N TYR A 79 1.13 -7.30 -0.85
CA TYR A 79 1.44 -7.93 -2.13
C TYR A 79 2.63 -8.87 -2.03
N TYR A 80 3.72 -8.44 -1.40
CA TYR A 80 4.90 -9.29 -1.20
C TYR A 80 4.62 -10.44 -0.24
N GLU A 81 3.81 -10.23 0.81
CA GLU A 81 3.34 -11.31 1.69
C GLU A 81 2.57 -12.37 0.91
N PHE A 82 1.66 -11.95 0.02
CA PHE A 82 0.93 -12.87 -0.87
C PHE A 82 1.89 -13.66 -1.77
N LEU A 83 2.81 -12.99 -2.47
CA LEU A 83 3.76 -13.66 -3.38
C LEU A 83 4.64 -14.67 -2.64
N ASN A 84 5.25 -14.26 -1.54
CA ASN A 84 6.10 -15.13 -0.72
C ASN A 84 5.33 -16.35 -0.24
N LYS A 85 4.08 -16.15 0.17
CA LYS A 85 3.24 -17.25 0.62
C LYS A 85 2.89 -18.21 -0.53
N VAL A 86 2.64 -17.71 -1.74
CA VAL A 86 2.47 -18.56 -2.92
C VAL A 86 3.72 -19.39 -3.15
N VAL A 87 4.91 -18.78 -3.16
CA VAL A 87 6.18 -19.51 -3.34
C VAL A 87 6.34 -20.59 -2.28
N ASP A 88 6.14 -20.24 -1.00
CA ASP A 88 6.31 -21.15 0.14
C ASP A 88 5.35 -22.35 0.10
N LEU A 89 4.08 -22.11 -0.22
CA LEU A 89 3.04 -23.14 -0.23
C LEU A 89 3.14 -24.06 -1.45
N THR A 90 3.69 -23.57 -2.56
CA THR A 90 3.73 -24.32 -3.83
C THR A 90 5.08 -24.99 -4.11
N LYS A 91 6.10 -24.77 -3.27
CA LYS A 91 7.48 -25.30 -3.48
C LYS A 91 7.56 -26.82 -3.58
N ASP A 92 6.68 -27.53 -2.88
CA ASP A 92 6.63 -29.00 -2.89
C ASP A 92 5.73 -29.54 -4.02
N ASN A 93 5.23 -28.66 -4.89
CA ASN A 93 4.34 -28.95 -6.02
C ASN A 93 2.97 -29.52 -5.63
N GLU A 94 2.55 -29.28 -4.40
CA GLU A 94 1.24 -29.64 -3.87
C GLU A 94 0.59 -28.41 -3.22
N LEU A 95 -0.74 -28.39 -3.18
CA LEU A 95 -1.50 -27.31 -2.53
C LEU A 95 -2.77 -27.88 -1.93
N SER A 96 -2.86 -27.91 -0.60
CA SER A 96 -4.03 -28.41 0.11
C SER A 96 -5.20 -27.41 0.07
N ASP A 97 -6.39 -27.86 0.46
CA ASP A 97 -7.54 -26.97 0.58
C ASP A 97 -7.34 -25.89 1.65
N ALA A 98 -6.57 -26.19 2.71
CA ALA A 98 -6.22 -25.23 3.74
C ALA A 98 -5.28 -24.14 3.18
N ASP A 99 -4.29 -24.53 2.38
CA ASP A 99 -3.36 -23.63 1.71
C ASP A 99 -4.10 -22.72 0.73
N ARG A 100 -5.03 -23.28 -0.05
CA ARG A 100 -5.90 -22.51 -0.96
C ARG A 100 -6.73 -21.47 -0.21
N LYS A 101 -7.29 -21.86 0.93
CA LYS A 101 -8.06 -20.94 1.77
C LYS A 101 -7.18 -19.80 2.30
N GLU A 102 -5.97 -20.10 2.76
CA GLU A 102 -5.02 -19.09 3.22
C GLU A 102 -4.65 -18.09 2.11
N LEU A 103 -4.40 -18.58 0.89
CA LEU A 103 -4.13 -17.71 -0.26
C LEU A 103 -5.32 -16.80 -0.61
N VAL A 104 -6.55 -17.29 -0.51
CA VAL A 104 -7.77 -16.47 -0.70
C VAL A 104 -7.90 -15.39 0.40
N GLU A 105 -7.56 -15.72 1.64
CA GLU A 105 -7.57 -14.76 2.75
C GLU A 105 -6.52 -13.66 2.53
N LEU A 106 -5.32 -14.01 2.06
CA LEU A 106 -4.27 -13.05 1.69
C LEU A 106 -4.65 -12.19 0.49
N GLN A 107 -5.25 -12.78 -0.55
CA GLN A 107 -5.78 -12.01 -1.69
C GLN A 107 -6.82 -10.98 -1.21
N THR A 108 -7.72 -11.39 -0.30
CA THR A 108 -8.73 -10.50 0.27
C THR A 108 -8.09 -9.37 1.10
N LYS A 109 -7.05 -9.69 1.89
CA LYS A 109 -6.27 -8.70 2.64
C LYS A 109 -5.63 -7.68 1.70
N LEU A 110 -4.96 -8.14 0.65
CA LEU A 110 -4.35 -7.29 -0.37
C LEU A 110 -5.37 -6.36 -1.03
N GLN A 111 -6.53 -6.89 -1.44
CA GLN A 111 -7.60 -6.07 -2.02
C GLN A 111 -8.06 -4.94 -1.09
N LYS A 112 -8.18 -5.22 0.22
CA LYS A 112 -8.52 -4.19 1.22
C LYS A 112 -7.45 -3.12 1.34
N GLU A 113 -6.18 -3.50 1.35
CA GLU A 113 -5.08 -2.53 1.41
C GLU A 113 -4.99 -1.68 0.13
N LEU A 114 -5.17 -2.28 -1.05
CA LEU A 114 -5.23 -1.53 -2.32
C LEU A 114 -6.35 -0.48 -2.31
N GLN A 115 -7.52 -0.81 -1.76
CA GLN A 115 -8.64 0.13 -1.62
C GLN A 115 -8.35 1.26 -0.63
N LYS A 116 -7.75 0.95 0.52
CA LYS A 116 -7.35 1.97 1.51
C LYS A 116 -6.32 2.93 0.91
N SER A 117 -5.34 2.39 0.21
CA SER A 117 -4.28 3.17 -0.42
C SER A 117 -4.79 4.00 -1.60
N ASP A 118 -5.78 3.51 -2.35
CA ASP A 118 -6.49 4.33 -3.35
C ASP A 118 -7.18 5.54 -2.71
N ALA A 119 -7.95 5.32 -1.64
CA ALA A 119 -8.59 6.42 -0.91
C ALA A 119 -7.56 7.41 -0.35
N LYS A 120 -6.42 6.90 0.14
CA LYS A 120 -5.34 7.71 0.70
C LYS A 120 -4.68 8.60 -0.35
N ILE A 121 -4.26 8.07 -1.49
CA ILE A 121 -3.61 8.88 -2.54
C ILE A 121 -4.55 9.96 -3.08
N GLN A 122 -5.84 9.65 -3.24
CA GLN A 122 -6.85 10.63 -3.66
C GLN A 122 -6.95 11.79 -2.65
N GLN A 123 -6.94 11.47 -1.35
CA GLN A 123 -7.00 12.46 -0.29
C GLN A 123 -5.73 13.31 -0.22
N GLU A 124 -4.55 12.70 -0.33
CA GLU A 124 -3.26 13.40 -0.33
C GLU A 124 -3.15 14.40 -1.50
N TRP A 125 -3.57 13.99 -2.70
CA TRP A 125 -3.61 14.89 -3.86
C TRP A 125 -4.62 16.02 -3.69
N LYS A 126 -5.81 15.74 -3.15
CA LYS A 126 -6.82 16.75 -2.85
C LYS A 126 -6.28 17.79 -1.86
N ASP A 127 -5.62 17.35 -0.80
CA ASP A 127 -5.05 18.24 0.21
C ASP A 127 -3.90 19.08 -0.36
N TYR A 128 -3.04 18.48 -1.18
CA TYR A 128 -1.98 19.20 -1.89
C TYR A 128 -2.55 20.30 -2.80
N ILE A 129 -3.53 19.99 -3.66
CA ILE A 129 -4.15 20.95 -4.58
C ILE A 129 -4.80 22.11 -3.80
N ASN A 130 -5.56 21.79 -2.75
CA ASN A 130 -6.21 22.80 -1.90
C ASN A 130 -5.20 23.70 -1.18
N SER A 131 -4.02 23.16 -0.84
CA SER A 131 -2.96 23.95 -0.21
C SER A 131 -2.25 24.91 -1.16
N GLN A 132 -2.17 24.57 -2.47
CA GLN A 132 -1.58 25.47 -3.46
C GLN A 132 -2.49 26.68 -3.74
N GLY A 133 -3.81 26.50 -3.70
CA GLY A 133 -4.79 27.58 -3.87
C GLY A 133 -4.94 28.53 -2.66
N LYS A 134 -4.28 28.24 -1.52
CA LYS A 134 -4.30 29.06 -0.30
C LYS A 134 -3.03 29.90 -0.08
N LYS A 135 -2.09 29.85 -1.03
CA LYS A 135 -0.90 30.73 -1.03
C LYS A 135 -1.28 32.08 -1.66
N GLU A 136 -2.01 32.91 -0.92
CA GLU A 136 -2.17 34.35 -1.19
C GLU A 136 -1.24 35.16 -0.28
#